data_AF-A0A2W4RPY0-F1
#
_entry.id   AF-A0A2W4RPY0-F1
#
_cell.length_a   1.000
_cell.length_b   1.000
_cell.length_c   1.000
_cell.angle_alpha   90.00
_cell.angle_beta   90.00
_cell.angle_gamma   90.00
#
_symmetry.space_group_name_H-M   'P 1'
#
loop_
_entity.id
_entity.type
_entity.pdbx_description
1 polymer ?
#
loop_
_entity_poly.entity_id
_entity_poly.type
_entity_poly.pdbx_seq_one_letter_code
_entity_poly.pdbx_strand_id
1 'polypeptide(L)'
;MSPIYVRPEREQAEHDRLIRFLQQSKYKDYDVVANPGDEQNGSVRIAATTHYPDLVLNSDRKPVGIVEIETAASVNNLEAMFKWVPFSRARVPFYLYVPVQGYDVALRLAEAHQVKPAEIWTYRPAAESFDLVRMYVDESILARAAAPERATKSAKKAAKPAKAAKASKAARPAKAAKAPAAKSATTRSAGRAAARTAAGKTAKKTTAKKPTKAAGAAAGRSSTRKATGRSAVATTARRRTAAKTAAKATRSTKKGSSARTRR
;
A
#
# COMPACT_ATOMS: atom_id res chain seq x y z
N MET A 1 -13.41 0.19 -11.97
CA MET A 1 -12.04 0.15 -12.50
C MET A 1 -11.51 1.57 -12.48
N SER A 2 -10.56 1.87 -11.61
CA SER A 2 -9.86 3.16 -11.64
C SER A 2 -8.88 3.20 -12.82
N PRO A 3 -8.55 4.37 -13.40
CA PRO A 3 -7.63 4.43 -14.53
C PRO A 3 -6.25 3.91 -14.13
N ILE A 4 -5.85 2.79 -14.73
CA ILE A 4 -4.48 2.29 -14.60
C ILE A 4 -3.58 3.27 -15.34
N TYR A 5 -2.85 4.10 -14.59
CA TYR A 5 -1.59 4.62 -15.10
C TYR A 5 -0.73 3.41 -15.38
N VAL A 6 -0.56 3.06 -16.66
CA VAL A 6 0.27 1.93 -17.07
C VAL A 6 1.68 2.21 -16.57
N ARG A 7 2.07 1.54 -15.47
CA ARG A 7 3.42 1.62 -14.92
C ARG A 7 4.38 1.25 -16.07
N PRO A 8 5.46 2.02 -16.32
CA PRO A 8 6.40 1.66 -17.37
C PRO A 8 6.88 0.21 -17.16
N GLU A 9 6.93 -0.60 -18.21
CA GLU A 9 7.26 -2.04 -18.10
C GLU A 9 8.56 -2.29 -17.32
N ARG A 10 9.52 -1.36 -17.44
CA ARG A 10 10.77 -1.35 -16.65
C ARG A 10 10.54 -1.27 -15.14
N GLU A 11 9.62 -0.43 -14.67
CA GLU A 11 9.30 -0.32 -13.24
C GLU A 11 8.59 -1.57 -12.74
N GLN A 12 7.69 -2.16 -13.54
CA GLN A 12 7.03 -3.42 -13.18
C GLN A 12 8.02 -4.60 -13.14
N ALA A 13 8.97 -4.65 -14.08
CA ALA A 13 10.03 -5.66 -14.07
C ALA A 13 10.97 -5.50 -12.85
N GLU A 14 11.25 -4.28 -12.40
CA GLU A 14 12.04 -4.03 -11.18
C GLU A 14 11.29 -4.43 -9.91
N HIS A 15 9.98 -4.13 -9.86
CA HIS A 15 9.06 -4.53 -8.79
C HIS A 15 8.99 -6.06 -8.63
N ASP A 16 8.69 -6.78 -9.72
CA ASP A 16 8.53 -8.24 -9.69
C ASP A 16 9.87 -8.95 -9.43
N ARG A 17 11.00 -8.33 -9.81
CA ARG A 17 12.34 -8.78 -9.43
C ARG A 17 12.58 -8.63 -7.93
N LEU A 18 12.12 -7.54 -7.31
CA LEU A 18 12.26 -7.33 -5.86
C LEU A 18 11.37 -8.30 -5.07
N ILE A 19 10.13 -8.58 -5.52
CA ILE A 19 9.26 -9.65 -4.98
C ILE A 19 10.03 -10.96 -4.88
N ARG A 20 10.59 -11.43 -6.01
CA ARG A 20 11.34 -12.69 -6.09
C ARG A 20 12.60 -12.67 -5.22
N PHE A 21 13.33 -11.54 -5.20
CA PHE A 21 14.50 -11.38 -4.34
C PHE A 21 14.14 -11.48 -2.85
N LEU A 22 13.09 -10.82 -2.39
CA LEU A 22 12.67 -10.83 -0.98
C LEU A 22 12.18 -12.21 -0.53
N GLN A 23 11.42 -12.90 -1.39
CA GLN A 23 10.98 -14.28 -1.18
C GLN A 23 12.18 -15.24 -1.01
N GLN A 24 13.22 -15.08 -1.83
CA GLN A 24 14.40 -15.96 -1.82
C GLN A 24 15.46 -15.61 -0.77
N SER A 25 15.61 -14.34 -0.39
CA SER A 25 16.75 -13.87 0.41
C SER A 25 16.43 -13.63 1.88
N LYS A 26 15.37 -12.87 2.16
CA LYS A 26 15.17 -12.20 3.45
C LYS A 26 14.18 -12.91 4.36
N TYR A 27 13.16 -13.52 3.77
CA TYR A 27 12.04 -14.12 4.51
C TYR A 27 12.09 -15.66 4.48
N LYS A 28 13.30 -16.24 4.38
CA LYS A 28 13.54 -17.69 4.30
C LYS A 28 12.97 -18.50 5.47
N ASP A 29 12.85 -17.89 6.64
CA ASP A 29 12.33 -18.51 7.86
C ASP A 29 10.79 -18.55 7.89
N TYR A 30 10.12 -17.99 6.88
CA TYR A 30 8.67 -17.92 6.74
C TYR A 30 8.18 -18.65 5.49
N ASP A 31 6.92 -19.10 5.52
CA ASP A 31 6.21 -19.58 4.34
C ASP A 31 5.67 -18.37 3.57
N VAL A 32 6.42 -17.94 2.55
CA VAL A 32 6.18 -16.70 1.80
C VAL A 32 5.35 -16.95 0.56
N VAL A 33 4.11 -16.48 0.58
CA VAL A 33 3.23 -16.48 -0.60
C VAL A 33 3.33 -15.14 -1.30
N ALA A 34 3.70 -15.16 -2.58
CA ALA A 34 3.90 -13.98 -3.42
C ALA A 34 2.76 -13.80 -4.43
N ASN A 35 2.44 -12.53 -4.74
CA ASN A 35 1.45 -12.11 -5.72
C ASN A 35 2.09 -11.18 -6.77
N PRO A 36 2.94 -11.69 -7.69
CA PRO A 36 3.52 -10.87 -8.74
C PRO A 36 2.43 -10.45 -9.75
N GLY A 37 2.47 -9.18 -10.20
CA GLY A 37 1.51 -8.65 -11.18
C GLY A 37 0.05 -8.72 -10.70
N ASP A 38 -0.79 -9.42 -11.46
CA ASP A 38 -2.23 -9.58 -11.18
C ASP A 38 -2.58 -10.91 -10.44
N GLU A 39 -1.58 -11.67 -9.96
CA GLU A 39 -1.79 -12.94 -9.24
C GLU A 39 -2.44 -12.75 -7.87
N GLN A 40 -3.21 -13.75 -7.42
CA GLN A 40 -4.01 -13.71 -6.18
C GLN A 40 -3.81 -14.97 -5.31
N ASN A 41 -2.56 -15.41 -5.20
CA ASN A 41 -2.16 -16.62 -4.48
C ASN A 41 -2.29 -16.48 -2.96
N GLY A 42 -1.88 -15.33 -2.42
CA GLY A 42 -1.83 -15.03 -0.99
C GLY A 42 -2.81 -13.94 -0.60
N SER A 43 -3.89 -14.28 0.09
CA SER A 43 -4.90 -13.30 0.52
C SER A 43 -4.78 -12.97 2.02
N VAL A 44 -5.01 -11.71 2.38
CA VAL A 44 -5.17 -11.28 3.78
C VAL A 44 -6.53 -10.63 3.97
N ARG A 45 -7.30 -11.14 4.93
CA ARG A 45 -8.59 -10.58 5.31
C ARG A 45 -8.43 -9.46 6.33
N ILE A 46 -8.76 -8.24 5.94
CA ILE A 46 -8.70 -7.05 6.78
C ILE A 46 -10.13 -6.55 7.00
N ALA A 47 -10.62 -6.70 8.24
CA ALA A 47 -12.01 -6.51 8.60
C ALA A 47 -12.98 -7.32 7.69
N ALA A 48 -13.76 -6.64 6.85
CA ALA A 48 -14.74 -7.25 5.95
C ALA A 48 -14.18 -7.56 4.55
N THR A 49 -13.02 -7.00 4.19
CA THR A 49 -12.47 -7.03 2.82
C THR A 49 -11.28 -7.97 2.73
N THR A 50 -11.16 -8.66 1.60
CA THR A 50 -9.98 -9.45 1.23
C THR A 50 -9.05 -8.59 0.39
N HIS A 51 -7.78 -8.54 0.77
CA HIS A 51 -6.73 -7.83 0.03
C HIS A 51 -5.62 -8.81 -0.36
N TYR A 52 -4.89 -8.47 -1.43
CA TYR A 52 -3.76 -9.23 -1.95
C TYR A 52 -2.54 -8.30 -1.97
N PRO A 53 -1.71 -8.32 -0.91
CA PRO A 53 -0.44 -7.58 -0.89
C PRO A 53 0.63 -8.33 -1.70
N ASP A 54 1.74 -7.68 -2.03
CA ASP A 54 2.79 -8.30 -2.85
C ASP A 54 3.38 -9.58 -2.23
N LEU A 55 3.61 -9.58 -0.91
CA LEU A 55 3.97 -10.80 -0.15
C LEU A 55 3.12 -10.93 1.14
N VAL A 56 2.69 -12.17 1.41
CA VAL A 56 2.16 -12.59 2.70
C VAL A 56 3.18 -13.51 3.37
N LEU A 57 3.68 -13.10 4.53
CA LEU A 57 4.57 -13.92 5.36
C LEU A 57 3.72 -14.80 6.27
N ASN A 58 3.87 -16.12 6.21
CA ASN A 58 3.14 -17.06 7.07
C ASN A 58 4.08 -17.82 8.00
N SER A 59 3.57 -18.18 9.18
CA SER A 59 4.14 -19.16 10.10
C SER A 59 3.02 -20.10 10.52
N ASP A 60 3.24 -21.42 10.44
CA ASP A 60 2.23 -22.45 10.73
C ASP A 60 0.86 -22.20 10.04
N ARG A 61 0.90 -21.78 8.76
CA ARG A 61 -0.28 -21.41 7.93
C ARG A 61 -1.10 -20.22 8.46
N LYS A 62 -0.54 -19.41 9.35
CA LYS A 62 -1.13 -18.13 9.80
C LYS A 62 -0.31 -16.97 9.26
N PRO A 63 -0.94 -15.88 8.78
CA PRO A 63 -0.20 -14.69 8.42
C PRO A 63 0.47 -14.11 9.67
N VAL A 64 1.76 -13.81 9.56
CA VAL A 64 2.61 -13.16 10.57
C VAL A 64 3.20 -11.83 10.09
N GLY A 65 3.04 -11.49 8.80
CA GLY A 65 3.44 -10.21 8.24
C GLY A 65 2.87 -9.97 6.85
N ILE A 66 2.77 -8.71 6.48
CA ILE A 66 2.39 -8.24 5.14
C ILE A 66 3.57 -7.42 4.59
N VAL A 67 3.92 -7.62 3.33
CA VAL A 67 4.87 -6.77 2.63
C VAL A 67 4.20 -6.16 1.41
N GLU A 68 4.32 -4.84 1.26
CA GLU A 68 4.01 -4.12 0.02
C GLU A 68 5.28 -3.46 -0.52
N ILE A 69 5.40 -3.42 -1.84
CA ILE A 69 6.53 -2.90 -2.59
C ILE A 69 6.01 -1.82 -3.54
N GLU A 70 6.67 -0.68 -3.54
CA GLU A 70 6.26 0.48 -4.33
C GLU A 70 7.37 0.87 -5.29
N THR A 71 7.01 1.29 -6.50
CA THR A 71 7.93 1.89 -7.49
C THR A 71 7.90 3.42 -7.39
N ALA A 72 8.77 4.09 -8.15
CA ALA A 72 8.79 5.56 -8.16
C ALA A 72 7.46 6.18 -8.60
N ALA A 73 6.73 5.53 -9.52
CA ALA A 73 5.40 5.98 -9.96
C ALA A 73 4.27 5.68 -8.95
N SER A 74 4.42 4.65 -8.10
CA SER A 74 3.34 4.20 -7.20
C SER A 74 3.41 4.74 -5.76
N VAL A 75 4.52 5.36 -5.36
CA VAL A 75 4.57 6.19 -4.13
C VAL A 75 3.71 7.46 -4.31
N ASN A 76 2.39 7.32 -4.13
CA ASN A 76 1.40 8.38 -4.37
C ASN A 76 0.21 8.31 -3.40
N ASN A 77 -0.62 9.36 -3.42
CA ASN A 77 -1.73 9.53 -2.49
C ASN A 77 -2.85 8.48 -2.62
N LEU A 78 -3.11 7.96 -3.83
CA LEU A 78 -4.16 6.96 -4.05
C LEU A 78 -3.74 5.60 -3.51
N GLU A 79 -2.51 5.17 -3.79
CA GLU A 79 -1.96 3.90 -3.30
C GLU A 79 -1.89 3.92 -1.75
N ALA A 80 -1.47 5.04 -1.15
CA ALA A 80 -1.51 5.22 0.30
C ALA A 80 -2.92 5.01 0.90
N MET A 81 -3.95 5.61 0.29
CA MET A 81 -5.34 5.50 0.77
C MET A 81 -5.99 4.13 0.50
N PHE A 82 -5.73 3.51 -0.65
CA PHE A 82 -6.39 2.27 -1.08
C PHE A 82 -5.67 0.99 -0.65
N LYS A 83 -4.33 1.03 -0.50
CA LYS A 83 -3.51 -0.12 -0.09
C LYS A 83 -2.98 0.04 1.33
N TRP A 84 -2.18 1.08 1.60
CA TRP A 84 -1.41 1.16 2.84
C TRP A 84 -2.30 1.40 4.08
N VAL A 85 -3.35 2.21 3.97
CA VAL A 85 -4.32 2.43 5.06
C VAL A 85 -4.99 1.11 5.48
N PRO A 86 -5.55 0.28 4.57
CA PRO A 86 -5.95 -1.08 4.92
C PRO A 86 -4.84 -1.93 5.56
N PHE A 87 -3.64 -2.00 4.95
CA PHE A 87 -2.57 -2.87 5.46
C PHE A 87 -2.09 -2.50 6.86
N SER A 88 -1.94 -1.21 7.18
CA SER A 88 -1.59 -0.75 8.53
C SER A 88 -2.64 -1.04 9.61
N ARG A 89 -3.87 -1.40 9.21
CA ARG A 89 -4.95 -1.82 10.11
C ARG A 89 -5.02 -3.35 10.27
N ALA A 90 -4.14 -4.10 9.62
CA ALA A 90 -3.99 -5.53 9.84
C ALA A 90 -3.56 -5.83 11.29
N ARG A 91 -3.77 -7.08 11.72
CA ARG A 91 -3.30 -7.55 13.03
C ARG A 91 -1.82 -7.89 13.05
N VAL A 92 -1.21 -8.02 11.87
CA VAL A 92 0.20 -8.37 11.65
C VAL A 92 1.02 -7.13 11.28
N PRO A 93 2.34 -7.13 11.49
CA PRO A 93 3.25 -6.12 10.97
C PRO A 93 3.07 -5.89 9.47
N PHE A 94 3.10 -4.62 9.08
CA PHE A 94 3.08 -4.16 7.70
C PHE A 94 4.46 -3.59 7.35
N TYR A 95 5.16 -4.21 6.41
CA TYR A 95 6.48 -3.79 5.93
C TYR A 95 6.31 -3.10 4.57
N LEU A 96 6.85 -1.89 4.44
CA LEU A 96 6.76 -1.11 3.19
C LEU A 96 8.15 -0.97 2.56
N TYR A 97 8.29 -1.39 1.30
CA TYR A 97 9.51 -1.22 0.50
C TYR A 97 9.31 -0.12 -0.53
N VAL A 98 10.22 0.85 -0.56
CA VAL A 98 10.16 2.01 -1.45
C VAL A 98 11.51 2.25 -2.13
N PRO A 99 11.58 2.84 -3.33
CA PRO A 99 12.84 3.28 -3.90
C PRO A 99 13.46 4.35 -3.01
N VAL A 100 14.79 4.45 -2.97
CA VAL A 100 15.51 5.47 -2.18
C VAL A 100 14.97 6.90 -2.42
N GLN A 101 14.58 7.23 -3.65
CA GLN A 101 14.04 8.54 -4.03
C GLN A 101 12.59 8.79 -3.53
N GLY A 102 11.85 7.73 -3.21
CA GLY A 102 10.45 7.80 -2.77
C GLY A 102 10.28 7.92 -1.25
N TYR A 103 11.34 7.69 -0.46
CA TYR A 103 11.26 7.58 1.00
C TYR A 103 10.60 8.77 1.69
N ASP A 104 11.06 10.00 1.40
CA ASP A 104 10.51 11.23 2.02
C ASP A 104 9.07 11.53 1.60
N VAL A 105 8.62 10.99 0.46
CA VAL A 105 7.22 11.08 0.02
C VAL A 105 6.39 10.03 0.76
N ALA A 106 6.88 8.79 0.85
CA ALA A 106 6.22 7.69 1.56
C ALA A 106 6.02 8.00 3.05
N LEU A 107 7.01 8.57 3.74
CA LEU A 107 6.86 9.03 5.12
C LEU A 107 5.75 10.07 5.28
N ARG A 108 5.75 11.13 4.45
CA ARG A 108 4.73 12.19 4.51
C ARG A 108 3.34 11.67 4.19
N LEU A 109 3.21 10.74 3.23
CA LEU A 109 1.95 10.07 2.93
C LEU A 109 1.49 9.17 4.09
N ALA A 110 2.42 8.46 4.73
CA ALA A 110 2.10 7.62 5.88
C ALA A 110 1.60 8.44 7.07
N GLU A 111 2.26 9.56 7.38
CA GLU A 111 1.82 10.52 8.39
C GLU A 111 0.43 11.11 8.06
N ALA A 112 0.27 11.65 6.84
CA ALA A 112 -0.96 12.31 6.40
C ALA A 112 -2.19 11.39 6.43
N HIS A 113 -2.02 10.10 6.10
CA HIS A 113 -3.09 9.11 6.07
C HIS A 113 -3.14 8.21 7.31
N GLN A 114 -2.35 8.52 8.34
CA GLN A 114 -2.24 7.73 9.59
C GLN A 114 -1.87 6.25 9.35
N VAL A 115 -1.14 5.97 8.27
CA VAL A 115 -0.58 4.65 7.98
C VAL A 115 0.52 4.38 9.01
N LYS A 116 0.45 3.21 9.62
CA LYS A 116 1.40 2.73 10.62
C LYS A 116 2.17 1.51 10.08
N PRO A 117 3.20 1.71 9.25
CA PRO A 117 4.11 0.63 8.86
C PRO A 117 4.93 0.22 10.09
N ALA A 118 5.20 -1.07 10.23
CA ALA A 118 6.11 -1.60 11.25
C ALA A 118 7.57 -1.27 10.90
N GLU A 119 7.94 -1.33 9.61
CA GLU A 119 9.22 -0.87 9.10
C GLU A 119 9.04 -0.26 7.69
N ILE A 120 9.88 0.72 7.36
CA ILE A 120 10.06 1.16 5.96
C ILE A 120 11.50 0.85 5.54
N TRP A 121 11.61 0.13 4.44
CA TRP A 121 12.87 -0.23 3.81
C TRP A 121 13.02 0.54 2.50
N THR A 122 14.17 1.18 2.32
CA THR A 122 14.55 1.67 1.00
C THR A 122 15.31 0.59 0.24
N TYR A 123 15.02 0.46 -1.05
CA TYR A 123 15.76 -0.43 -1.95
C TYR A 123 16.47 0.35 -3.06
N ARG A 124 17.62 -0.18 -3.48
CA ARG A 124 18.35 0.27 -4.68
C ARG A 124 18.65 -0.97 -5.55
N PRO A 125 18.26 -0.99 -6.83
CA PRO A 125 18.61 -2.09 -7.72
C PRO A 125 20.13 -2.14 -7.96
N ALA A 126 20.70 -3.33 -7.83
CA ALA A 126 22.05 -3.64 -8.28
C ALA A 126 22.01 -4.60 -9.49
N ALA A 127 23.19 -4.96 -10.02
CA ALA A 127 23.31 -5.80 -11.21
C ALA A 127 22.56 -7.14 -11.04
N GLU A 128 22.80 -7.86 -9.94
CA GLU A 128 22.19 -9.17 -9.66
C GLU A 128 21.28 -9.19 -8.42
N SER A 129 21.43 -8.23 -7.51
CA SER A 129 20.74 -8.16 -6.21
C SER A 129 20.05 -6.80 -5.97
N PHE A 130 19.55 -6.58 -4.75
CA PHE A 130 19.15 -5.27 -4.25
C PHE A 130 19.95 -4.92 -2.99
N ASP A 131 20.35 -3.65 -2.89
CA ASP A 131 20.81 -3.05 -1.65
C ASP A 131 19.57 -2.59 -0.86
N LEU A 132 19.43 -3.07 0.38
CA LEU A 132 18.25 -2.87 1.23
C LEU A 132 18.65 -2.19 2.53
N VAL A 133 18.21 -0.95 2.72
CA VAL A 133 18.49 -0.16 3.93
C VAL A 133 17.20 0.10 4.69
N ARG A 134 17.15 -0.34 5.96
CA ARG A 134 16.04 -0.06 6.87
C ARG A 134 16.14 1.39 7.35
N MET A 135 15.17 2.21 6.98
CA MET A 135 15.19 3.65 7.26
C MET A 135 14.21 4.05 8.38
N TYR A 136 13.15 3.28 8.60
CA TYR A 136 12.16 3.49 9.66
C TYR A 136 11.79 2.18 10.34
N VAL A 137 11.54 2.25 11.66
CA VAL A 137 11.03 1.16 12.50
C VAL A 137 10.07 1.73 13.54
N ASP A 138 8.91 1.11 13.70
CA ASP A 138 8.02 1.29 14.86
C ASP A 138 8.10 0.04 15.74
N GLU A 139 9.00 0.08 16.72
CA GLU A 139 9.21 -0.98 17.72
C GLU A 139 7.91 -1.28 18.52
N SER A 140 6.98 -0.34 18.64
CA SER A 140 5.72 -0.57 19.35
C SER A 140 4.79 -1.51 18.59
N ILE A 141 4.82 -1.48 17.25
CA ILE A 141 4.05 -2.39 16.39
C ILE A 141 4.67 -3.78 16.39
N LEU A 142 6.00 -3.86 16.29
CA LEU A 142 6.74 -5.13 16.37
C LEU A 142 6.53 -5.81 17.73
N ALA A 143 6.64 -5.07 18.84
CA ALA A 143 6.36 -5.58 20.18
C ALA A 143 4.91 -6.06 20.33
N ARG A 144 3.94 -5.33 19.76
CA ARG A 144 2.51 -5.75 19.77
C ARG A 144 2.28 -7.04 18.98
N ALA A 145 3.02 -7.26 17.90
CA ALA A 145 2.92 -8.47 17.09
C ALA A 145 3.60 -9.69 17.75
N ALA A 146 4.69 -9.48 18.49
CA ALA A 146 5.37 -10.53 19.25
C ALA A 146 4.60 -10.96 20.53
N ALA A 147 3.70 -10.11 21.04
CA ALA A 147 2.90 -10.41 22.22
C ALA A 147 1.85 -11.52 21.93
N PRO A 148 1.77 -12.60 22.73
CA PRO A 148 0.79 -13.66 22.52
C PRO A 148 -0.66 -13.13 22.67
N GLU A 149 -1.58 -13.60 21.81
CA GLU A 149 -2.97 -13.11 21.63
C GLU A 149 -3.90 -13.43 22.83
N ARG A 150 -3.52 -13.06 24.06
CA ARG A 150 -4.11 -13.60 25.30
C ARG A 150 -5.09 -12.67 26.03
N ALA A 151 -5.33 -11.44 25.55
CA ALA A 151 -5.95 -10.38 26.37
C ALA A 151 -7.36 -9.91 25.98
N THR A 152 -7.91 -10.22 24.80
CA THR A 152 -9.15 -9.56 24.31
C THR A 152 -10.47 -10.27 24.63
N LYS A 153 -10.46 -11.49 25.20
CA LYS A 153 -11.69 -12.22 25.56
C LYS A 153 -12.27 -11.91 26.95
N SER A 154 -11.56 -11.17 27.82
CA SER A 154 -11.98 -10.96 29.22
C SER A 154 -13.02 -9.83 29.42
N ALA A 155 -13.13 -8.87 28.49
CA ALA A 155 -13.88 -7.62 28.73
C ALA A 155 -15.41 -7.70 28.55
N LYS A 156 -15.99 -8.83 28.13
CA LYS A 156 -17.44 -8.91 27.76
C LYS A 156 -18.30 -9.81 28.66
N LYS A 157 -17.90 -10.06 29.91
CA LYS A 157 -18.69 -10.83 30.89
C LYS A 157 -18.90 -10.10 32.23
N ALA A 158 -19.22 -8.82 32.20
CA ALA A 158 -19.54 -8.04 33.40
C ALA A 158 -20.56 -6.91 33.15
N ALA A 159 -21.79 -7.26 32.73
CA ALA A 159 -22.98 -6.40 32.85
C ALA A 159 -24.26 -7.18 32.47
N LYS A 160 -24.76 -8.04 33.36
CA LYS A 160 -26.14 -8.56 33.28
C LYS A 160 -26.91 -7.99 34.47
N PRO A 161 -27.65 -6.87 34.33
CA PRO A 161 -28.40 -6.31 35.44
C PRO A 161 -29.45 -7.31 35.92
N ALA A 162 -29.54 -7.47 37.25
CA ALA A 162 -30.42 -8.46 37.87
C ALA A 162 -31.90 -8.06 37.73
N LYS A 163 -32.77 -9.08 37.59
CA LYS A 163 -34.21 -8.91 37.77
C LYS A 163 -34.50 -8.40 39.18
N ALA A 164 -35.14 -7.25 39.30
CA ALA A 164 -35.87 -6.85 40.50
C ALA A 164 -37.38 -6.94 40.21
N ALA A 165 -38.14 -7.54 41.12
CA ALA A 165 -39.59 -7.72 40.99
C ALA A 165 -40.32 -7.31 42.28
N LYS A 166 -41.37 -6.50 42.15
CA LYS A 166 -42.53 -6.22 43.04
C LYS A 166 -43.29 -5.04 42.38
N ALA A 167 -44.58 -5.14 41.99
CA ALA A 167 -45.79 -5.16 42.81
C ALA A 167 -45.87 -3.95 43.76
N SER A 168 -46.91 -3.10 43.82
CA SER A 168 -48.34 -3.11 43.40
C SER A 168 -48.75 -1.68 42.95
N LYS A 169 -49.99 -1.22 42.65
CA LYS A 169 -51.36 -1.51 43.14
C LYS A 169 -52.41 -0.90 42.17
N ALA A 170 -53.71 -1.17 42.34
CA ALA A 170 -54.77 -0.89 41.35
C ALA A 170 -55.65 0.36 41.63
N ALA A 171 -56.27 0.92 40.56
CA ALA A 171 -57.63 1.52 40.57
C ALA A 171 -58.19 1.71 39.14
N ARG A 172 -59.51 1.53 38.96
CA ARG A 172 -60.36 1.80 37.76
C ARG A 172 -61.10 3.18 37.96
N PRO A 173 -62.01 3.71 37.10
CA PRO A 173 -62.66 3.14 35.90
C PRO A 173 -62.96 4.04 34.66
N ALA A 174 -63.26 3.34 33.55
CA ALA A 174 -64.30 3.61 32.51
C ALA A 174 -64.41 4.94 31.73
N LYS A 175 -64.42 4.80 30.38
CA LYS A 175 -65.61 5.18 29.58
C LYS A 175 -65.75 4.43 28.25
N ALA A 176 -66.99 3.99 28.01
CA ALA A 176 -67.69 3.66 26.75
C ALA A 176 -66.94 3.08 25.53
N ALA A 177 -67.41 1.91 25.07
CA ALA A 177 -67.14 1.36 23.74
C ALA A 177 -68.25 1.72 22.74
N LYS A 178 -67.92 1.80 21.44
CA LYS A 178 -68.84 1.51 20.33
C LYS A 178 -68.06 1.03 19.09
N ALA A 179 -68.47 -0.11 18.56
CA ALA A 179 -68.01 -0.70 17.29
C ALA A 179 -69.01 -0.31 16.15
N PRO A 180 -69.02 -0.87 14.91
CA PRO A 180 -68.17 -1.93 14.32
C PRO A 180 -67.76 -1.82 12.82
N ALA A 181 -66.94 -2.79 12.37
CA ALA A 181 -66.93 -3.54 11.08
C ALA A 181 -66.90 -2.87 9.68
N ALA A 182 -65.94 -3.31 8.84
CA ALA A 182 -66.05 -3.83 7.43
C ALA A 182 -64.63 -3.85 6.79
N LYS A 183 -64.05 -4.94 6.26
CA LYS A 183 -64.37 -5.83 5.11
C LYS A 183 -64.15 -5.24 3.69
N SER A 184 -62.97 -5.52 3.13
CA SER A 184 -62.66 -5.79 1.70
C SER A 184 -61.19 -6.26 1.63
N ALA A 185 -60.71 -7.30 0.92
CA ALA A 185 -61.12 -8.09 -0.26
C ALA A 185 -61.02 -7.33 -1.61
N THR A 186 -60.44 -7.86 -2.70
CA THR A 186 -59.77 -9.16 -2.90
C THR A 186 -58.25 -9.00 -3.12
N THR A 187 -57.56 -9.13 -4.27
CA THR A 187 -57.90 -9.53 -5.66
C THR A 187 -56.66 -10.18 -6.30
N ARG A 188 -56.83 -11.27 -7.06
CA ARG A 188 -55.76 -11.96 -7.83
C ARG A 188 -55.72 -11.42 -9.26
N SER A 189 -54.56 -11.47 -9.91
CA SER A 189 -54.48 -11.96 -11.30
C SER A 189 -53.07 -12.46 -11.61
N ALA A 190 -52.98 -13.46 -12.50
CA ALA A 190 -51.73 -14.05 -12.93
C ALA A 190 -51.75 -14.26 -14.45
N GLY A 191 -50.59 -14.05 -15.08
CA GLY A 191 -50.18 -14.77 -16.28
C GLY A 191 -50.49 -14.17 -17.65
N ARG A 192 -49.88 -14.82 -18.65
CA ARG A 192 -50.01 -14.65 -20.11
C ARG A 192 -49.25 -13.42 -20.68
N ALA A 193 -48.06 -13.51 -21.28
CA ALA A 193 -47.46 -14.39 -22.30
C ALA A 193 -47.62 -13.89 -23.76
N ALA A 194 -46.54 -14.10 -24.54
CA ALA A 194 -46.45 -14.19 -26.01
C ALA A 194 -46.35 -12.92 -26.89
N ALA A 195 -45.12 -12.70 -27.38
CA ALA A 195 -44.72 -12.80 -28.79
C ALA A 195 -44.64 -11.57 -29.74
N ARG A 196 -43.72 -11.72 -30.72
CA ARG A 196 -43.52 -10.97 -32.00
C ARG A 196 -42.91 -9.56 -31.88
N THR A 197 -42.03 -9.07 -32.77
CA THR A 197 -41.55 -9.49 -34.13
C THR A 197 -40.06 -9.02 -34.30
N ALA A 198 -39.16 -9.70 -35.01
CA ALA A 198 -38.79 -9.56 -36.45
C ALA A 198 -38.61 -8.09 -36.96
N ALA A 199 -37.71 -7.73 -37.89
CA ALA A 199 -36.50 -8.34 -38.50
C ALA A 199 -35.80 -7.27 -39.41
N GLY A 200 -34.53 -7.47 -39.81
CA GLY A 200 -33.80 -6.63 -40.79
C GLY A 200 -32.33 -6.40 -40.39
N LYS A 201 -31.26 -6.83 -41.10
CA LYS A 201 -31.03 -7.37 -42.46
C LYS A 201 -30.86 -6.32 -43.59
N THR A 202 -29.66 -5.71 -43.66
CA THR A 202 -28.88 -5.30 -44.87
C THR A 202 -27.51 -4.79 -44.38
N ALA A 203 -26.30 -5.17 -44.81
CA ALA A 203 -25.70 -5.62 -46.09
C ALA A 203 -25.13 -4.49 -46.97
N LYS A 204 -23.97 -4.80 -47.63
CA LYS A 204 -23.23 -4.03 -48.67
C LYS A 204 -22.26 -2.95 -48.11
N LYS A 205 -20.91 -3.04 -48.17
CA LYS A 205 -19.89 -3.40 -49.21
C LYS A 205 -19.28 -2.15 -49.88
N THR A 206 -18.02 -2.25 -50.30
CA THR A 206 -17.17 -1.29 -51.07
C THR A 206 -16.36 -0.31 -50.22
N THR A 207 -15.09 0.02 -50.50
CA THR A 207 -14.13 -0.52 -51.52
C THR A 207 -12.69 -0.32 -51.07
N ALA A 208 -11.78 -1.19 -51.52
CA ALA A 208 -10.33 -0.99 -51.37
C ALA A 208 -9.76 0.00 -52.40
N LYS A 209 -8.68 0.70 -52.06
CA LYS A 209 -7.70 1.24 -53.02
C LYS A 209 -6.31 1.47 -52.39
N LYS A 210 -5.39 0.55 -52.69
CA LYS A 210 -3.92 0.73 -52.82
C LYS A 210 -3.64 0.69 -54.35
N PRO A 211 -2.41 0.85 -54.90
CA PRO A 211 -1.17 1.50 -54.42
C PRO A 211 -0.56 2.49 -55.45
N THR A 212 0.52 3.20 -55.08
CA THR A 212 1.71 3.64 -55.88
C THR A 212 2.58 4.48 -54.92
N LYS A 213 3.91 4.36 -54.70
CA LYS A 213 5.11 3.85 -55.40
C LYS A 213 5.80 4.83 -56.38
N ALA A 214 6.69 5.67 -55.85
CA ALA A 214 8.00 6.10 -56.38
C ALA A 214 8.78 6.71 -55.18
N ALA A 215 10.04 6.44 -54.83
CA ALA A 215 11.29 6.16 -55.57
C ALA A 215 12.05 7.43 -56.00
N GLY A 216 13.26 7.59 -55.46
CA GLY A 216 14.24 8.64 -55.76
C GLY A 216 14.44 9.64 -54.61
N ALA A 217 15.63 10.17 -54.27
CA ALA A 217 17.03 9.75 -54.40
C ALA A 217 17.89 10.98 -54.00
N ALA A 218 19.09 10.72 -53.47
CA ALA A 218 20.30 11.55 -53.56
C ALA A 218 20.49 12.86 -52.73
N ALA A 219 21.76 12.99 -52.29
CA ALA A 219 22.57 14.19 -52.08
C ALA A 219 22.23 15.18 -50.94
N GLY A 220 23.28 15.53 -50.18
CA GLY A 220 23.24 16.57 -49.14
C GLY A 220 24.20 17.73 -49.41
N ARG A 221 24.22 18.71 -48.48
CA ARG A 221 25.20 19.79 -48.24
C ARG A 221 24.75 20.46 -46.93
N SER A 222 25.56 20.65 -45.89
CA SER A 222 26.81 21.41 -45.75
C SER A 222 26.62 22.94 -45.74
N SER A 223 26.94 23.55 -44.58
CA SER A 223 27.21 24.99 -44.34
C SER A 223 25.99 25.96 -44.44
N THR A 224 25.91 27.13 -43.77
CA THR A 224 26.90 27.98 -43.05
C THR A 224 26.33 28.76 -41.84
N ARG A 225 27.14 28.87 -40.78
CA ARG A 225 27.41 30.01 -39.85
C ARG A 225 26.53 31.29 -39.84
N LYS A 226 26.10 31.69 -38.63
CA LYS A 226 26.43 32.96 -37.89
C LYS A 226 25.78 32.87 -36.48
N ALA A 227 26.41 33.02 -35.30
CA ALA A 227 27.38 34.01 -34.79
C ALA A 227 26.82 35.44 -34.91
N THR A 228 26.48 36.19 -33.84
CA THR A 228 27.28 36.57 -32.66
C THR A 228 26.41 37.28 -31.61
N GLY A 229 26.77 37.19 -30.31
CA GLY A 229 26.12 37.96 -29.24
C GLY A 229 26.82 37.80 -27.88
N ARG A 230 28.00 38.42 -27.72
CA ARG A 230 28.75 38.48 -26.45
C ARG A 230 28.41 39.75 -25.66
N SER A 231 28.56 39.65 -24.34
CA SER A 231 28.76 40.71 -23.31
C SER A 231 27.65 40.80 -22.26
N ALA A 232 27.94 41.07 -20.98
CA ALA A 232 29.21 40.96 -20.25
C ALA A 232 28.99 40.97 -18.73
N VAL A 233 29.88 40.27 -18.02
CA VAL A 233 30.49 40.61 -16.73
C VAL A 233 29.72 41.54 -15.77
N ALA A 234 29.39 41.01 -14.58
CA ALA A 234 29.42 41.77 -13.33
C ALA A 234 30.00 40.89 -12.21
N THR A 235 31.30 41.03 -11.94
CA THR A 235 32.00 40.37 -10.83
C THR A 235 31.96 41.26 -9.59
N THR A 236 31.66 40.71 -8.41
CA THR A 236 32.16 41.25 -7.13
C THR A 236 32.27 40.13 -6.10
N ALA A 237 33.41 40.08 -5.40
CA ALA A 237 33.76 39.03 -4.46
C ALA A 237 33.87 39.55 -3.01
N ARG A 238 33.56 38.67 -2.04
CA ARG A 238 33.98 38.71 -0.62
C ARG A 238 33.61 37.34 -0.03
N ARG A 239 34.49 36.43 0.37
CA ARG A 239 35.86 36.45 0.95
C ARG A 239 35.91 36.88 2.43
N ARG A 240 35.64 35.93 3.32
CA ARG A 240 36.04 35.81 4.76
C ARG A 240 35.49 34.46 5.27
N THR A 241 36.16 33.61 6.05
CA THR A 241 37.57 33.57 6.51
C THR A 241 37.88 32.14 6.95
N ALA A 242 39.04 31.59 6.63
CA ALA A 242 39.51 30.30 7.14
C ALA A 242 40.95 30.42 7.66
N ALA A 243 41.13 30.17 8.96
CA ALA A 243 42.36 29.88 9.73
C ALA A 243 41.94 30.04 11.22
N LYS A 244 42.31 29.17 12.17
CA LYS A 244 43.70 28.88 12.57
C LYS A 244 43.77 27.62 13.46
N THR A 245 44.91 26.93 13.32
CA THR A 245 45.55 25.87 14.13
C THR A 245 45.31 25.92 15.66
N ALA A 246 45.53 24.87 16.48
CA ALA A 246 46.63 23.88 16.41
C ALA A 246 46.46 22.63 17.33
N ALA A 247 47.37 21.65 17.13
CA ALA A 247 48.01 20.76 18.13
C ALA A 247 47.13 19.88 19.05
N LYS A 248 47.18 18.53 18.95
CA LYS A 248 48.29 17.61 19.33
C LYS A 248 48.45 17.43 20.85
N ALA A 249 47.85 16.37 21.39
CA ALA A 249 48.27 15.74 22.64
C ALA A 249 48.18 14.20 22.51
N THR A 250 49.34 13.54 22.52
CA THR A 250 49.50 12.08 22.51
C THR A 250 49.35 11.48 23.91
N ARG A 251 49.10 10.16 23.96
CA ARG A 251 49.58 9.22 25.00
C ARG A 251 48.97 9.35 26.41
N SER A 252 48.15 8.36 26.79
CA SER A 252 48.55 7.45 27.88
C SER A 252 47.72 6.17 27.94
N THR A 253 48.41 5.04 28.09
CA THR A 253 47.86 3.73 28.44
C THR A 253 47.39 3.71 29.90
N LYS A 254 46.23 3.10 30.20
CA LYS A 254 46.00 2.53 31.54
C LYS A 254 45.41 1.11 31.46
N LYS A 255 46.34 0.16 31.60
CA LYS A 255 46.11 -1.27 31.81
C LYS A 255 45.48 -1.45 33.20
N GLY A 256 44.32 -2.09 33.28
CA GLY A 256 43.60 -2.36 34.54
C GLY A 256 43.06 -3.78 34.55
N SER A 257 43.93 -4.75 34.85
CA SER A 257 43.57 -6.17 34.88
C SER A 257 43.55 -6.69 36.32
N SER A 258 42.48 -7.41 36.66
CA SER A 258 42.28 -8.37 37.76
C SER A 258 43.26 -8.33 38.94
N ALA A 259 42.75 -7.87 40.10
CA ALA A 259 43.17 -8.39 41.40
C ALA A 259 42.23 -9.53 41.80
N ARG A 260 42.80 -10.71 42.08
CA ARG A 260 42.07 -11.97 42.32
C ARG A 260 41.75 -12.15 43.81
N THR A 261 40.55 -12.64 44.09
CA THR A 261 40.05 -12.97 45.43
C THR A 261 41.01 -13.85 46.24
N ARG A 262 41.21 -13.50 47.52
CA ARG A 262 41.78 -14.37 48.55
C ARG A 262 41.19 -14.02 49.93
N ARG A 263 40.14 -14.72 50.33
CA ARG A 263 39.84 -15.22 51.68
C ARG A 263 38.60 -16.11 51.61
#